data_AF-A0A6I6HBN7-F1
#
_entry.id   AF-A0A6I6HBN7-F1
#
_cell.length_a   1.000
_cell.length_b   1.000
_cell.length_c   1.000
_cell.angle_alpha   90.00
_cell.angle_beta   90.00
_cell.angle_gamma   90.00
#
_symmetry.space_group_name_H-M   'P 1'
#
loop_
_entity.id
_entity.type
_entity.pdbx_description
1 polymer ?
#
loop_
_entity_poly.entity_id
_entity_poly.type
_entity_poly.pdbx_seq_one_letter_code
_entity_poly.pdbx_strand_id
1 'polypeptide(L)'
;MLRVLAGVGQNPANIGHLPAPLSHRVAAFKLTSIKNQMFHRTAALILTACLGLSAHADPKPSLAYDDGFVWYLSGRLAADLIGFQATARAQPQPEGEVAVQRADLEVLYHRYLIDCKGPLPELAKVLGVSELEKSATPMSYLAVAGSREYEIWPIVRRWNDTVMLTLVDTYAKGNYGILPDCVLEEFRRQNPLVVPSTR
;
A
#
# COMPACT_ATOMS: atom_id res chain seq x y z
N MET A 1 39.66 2.52 -43.49
CA MET A 1 39.71 3.85 -44.14
C MET A 1 39.35 4.89 -43.08
N LEU A 2 40.23 5.87 -42.92
CA LEU A 2 40.25 7.08 -42.08
C LEU A 2 39.22 7.33 -40.94
N ARG A 3 39.80 7.55 -39.75
CA ARG A 3 39.40 8.53 -38.71
C ARG A 3 39.27 9.94 -39.28
N VAL A 4 38.40 10.78 -38.70
CA VAL A 4 38.62 12.20 -38.28
C VAL A 4 37.48 12.51 -37.29
N LEU A 5 37.67 12.59 -35.94
CA LEU A 5 38.21 13.70 -35.11
C LEU A 5 37.49 15.04 -35.37
N ALA A 6 37.32 16.02 -34.48
CA ALA A 6 37.46 16.27 -33.06
C ALA A 6 37.11 17.78 -32.89
N GLY A 7 37.02 18.25 -31.63
CA GLY A 7 37.15 19.67 -31.25
C GLY A 7 35.88 20.21 -30.60
N VAL A 8 35.75 20.42 -29.28
CA VAL A 8 36.68 20.90 -28.24
C VAL A 8 37.39 22.19 -28.63
N GLY A 9 37.00 23.28 -27.94
CA GLY A 9 37.99 24.18 -27.35
C GLY A 9 37.87 25.67 -27.68
N GLN A 10 37.75 26.43 -26.59
CA GLN A 10 38.57 27.63 -26.29
C GLN A 10 38.11 29.01 -26.78
N ASN A 11 37.66 29.77 -25.78
CA ASN A 11 37.87 31.20 -25.61
C ASN A 11 39.39 31.49 -25.45
N PRO A 12 39.88 32.64 -25.96
CA PRO A 12 40.69 33.49 -25.07
C PRO A 12 40.54 35.02 -25.31
N ALA A 13 40.47 35.73 -24.18
CA ALA A 13 41.20 36.95 -23.80
C ALA A 13 41.55 38.08 -24.81
N ASN A 14 40.96 39.26 -24.56
CA ASN A 14 41.59 40.49 -23.99
C ASN A 14 42.46 41.47 -24.86
N ILE A 15 42.33 42.75 -24.47
CA ILE A 15 43.25 43.93 -24.53
C ILE A 15 42.96 45.07 -25.56
N GLY A 16 42.77 46.29 -25.01
CA GLY A 16 42.98 47.60 -25.67
C GLY A 16 42.24 48.75 -24.96
N HIS A 17 42.75 49.36 -23.88
CA HIS A 17 43.50 50.65 -23.79
C HIS A 17 42.65 51.97 -23.78
N LEU A 18 42.93 52.81 -22.76
CA LEU A 18 42.35 54.09 -22.26
C LEU A 18 42.51 55.33 -23.20
N PRO A 19 42.10 56.61 -22.88
CA PRO A 19 41.71 57.25 -21.58
C PRO A 19 40.50 58.26 -21.54
N ALA A 20 40.29 58.76 -20.31
CA ALA A 20 39.34 59.70 -19.65
C ALA A 20 39.23 61.16 -20.24
N PRO A 21 38.56 62.21 -19.63
CA PRO A 21 38.14 62.36 -18.21
C PRO A 21 36.93 63.29 -17.83
N LEU A 22 36.78 63.45 -16.49
CA LEU A 22 36.16 64.55 -15.69
C LEU A 22 34.63 64.60 -15.49
N SER A 23 34.17 64.41 -14.23
CA SER A 23 33.77 65.54 -13.36
C SER A 23 33.18 65.09 -12.00
N HIS A 24 33.64 65.77 -10.95
CA HIS A 24 33.14 65.94 -9.58
C HIS A 24 31.86 65.21 -9.09
N ARG A 25 31.93 64.62 -7.89
CA ARG A 25 31.34 65.20 -6.66
C ARG A 25 31.67 64.40 -5.41
N VAL A 26 31.99 65.17 -4.36
CA VAL A 26 32.25 64.77 -2.97
C VAL A 26 30.91 64.48 -2.27
N ALA A 27 30.84 63.43 -1.45
CA ALA A 27 29.87 63.35 -0.36
C ALA A 27 30.39 62.48 0.80
N ALA A 28 30.68 63.19 1.89
CA ALA A 28 30.81 62.81 3.30
C ALA A 28 30.50 61.35 3.71
N PHE A 29 31.51 60.65 4.23
CA PHE A 29 31.34 59.46 5.05
C PHE A 29 30.98 59.87 6.48
N LYS A 30 29.72 59.64 6.86
CA LYS A 30 29.25 59.82 8.24
C LYS A 30 29.58 58.54 9.02
N LEU A 31 30.45 58.65 10.04
CA LEU A 31 30.65 57.60 11.04
C LEU A 31 29.34 57.40 11.81
N THR A 32 28.67 56.27 11.60
CA THR A 32 27.64 55.76 12.50
C THR A 32 28.17 54.55 13.24
N SER A 33 28.64 54.84 14.46
CA SER A 33 28.39 54.12 15.71
C SER A 33 28.22 52.60 15.64
N ILE A 34 29.27 51.92 16.09
CA ILE A 34 29.31 50.51 16.47
C ILE A 34 28.42 50.32 17.70
N LYS A 35 27.19 49.83 17.52
CA LYS A 35 26.44 49.13 18.57
C LYS A 35 25.31 48.31 17.91
N ASN A 36 25.22 47.05 18.32
CA ASN A 36 24.20 46.05 17.96
C ASN A 36 24.55 45.07 16.83
N GLN A 37 25.64 44.31 16.99
CA GLN A 37 25.88 43.06 16.25
C GLN A 37 25.87 41.81 17.14
N MET A 38 25.21 41.85 18.30
CA MET A 38 25.15 40.69 19.22
C MET A 38 23.73 40.29 19.66
N PHE A 39 22.69 40.56 18.86
CA PHE A 39 21.32 40.13 19.21
C PHE A 39 20.50 39.51 18.05
N HIS A 40 21.13 39.12 16.95
CA HIS A 40 20.45 38.44 15.83
C HIS A 40 20.99 37.06 15.45
N ARG A 41 22.00 36.54 16.17
CA ARG A 41 22.56 35.20 15.87
C ARG A 41 21.97 34.05 16.70
N THR A 42 21.05 34.34 17.61
CA THR A 42 20.45 33.34 18.53
C THR A 42 18.94 33.18 18.35
N ALA A 43 18.40 33.51 17.17
CA ALA A 43 16.99 33.27 16.83
C ALA A 43 16.82 32.48 15.52
N ALA A 44 17.91 32.10 14.85
CA ALA A 44 17.89 31.34 13.59
C ALA A 44 18.20 29.83 13.75
N LEU A 45 18.41 29.34 14.98
CA LEU A 45 18.76 27.93 15.24
C LEU A 45 17.74 27.16 16.10
N ILE A 46 16.63 27.77 16.50
CA ILE A 46 15.57 27.12 17.30
C ILE A 46 14.28 26.91 16.48
N LEU A 47 14.22 27.42 15.25
CA LEU A 47 13.07 27.28 14.33
C LEU A 47 13.25 26.16 13.29
N THR A 48 14.23 25.27 13.48
CA THR A 48 14.50 24.13 12.59
C THR A 48 14.45 22.78 13.32
N ALA A 49 13.71 22.71 14.43
CA ALA A 49 13.56 21.48 15.22
C ALA A 49 12.12 20.91 15.25
N CYS A 50 11.14 21.59 14.64
CA CYS A 50 9.72 21.15 14.68
C CYS A 50 9.13 20.74 13.32
N LEU A 51 9.93 20.63 12.25
CA LEU A 51 9.45 20.12 10.95
C LEU A 51 9.78 18.63 10.72
N GLY A 52 10.25 17.94 11.76
CA GLY A 52 10.60 16.52 11.72
C GLY A 52 9.51 15.57 12.20
N LEU A 53 8.32 16.04 12.59
CA LEU A 53 7.16 15.15 12.60
C LEU A 53 6.81 14.89 11.15
N SER A 54 7.47 13.88 10.58
CA SER A 54 6.84 13.09 9.54
C SER A 54 5.53 12.62 10.16
N ALA A 55 4.46 13.35 9.91
CA ALA A 55 3.14 12.76 9.89
C ALA A 55 3.30 11.58 8.93
N HIS A 56 3.53 10.39 9.49
CA HIS A 56 3.28 9.16 8.76
C HIS A 56 1.81 9.31 8.40
N ALA A 57 1.54 9.75 7.17
CA ALA A 57 0.20 9.72 6.66
C ALA A 57 -0.24 8.27 6.86
N ASP A 58 -1.24 8.08 7.71
CA ASP A 58 -1.80 6.74 7.92
C ASP A 58 -2.05 6.16 6.54
N PRO A 59 -1.50 4.97 6.23
CA PRO A 59 -1.66 4.41 4.91
C PRO A 59 -3.14 4.33 4.62
N LYS A 60 -3.57 4.99 3.53
CA LYS A 60 -4.98 5.07 3.17
C LYS A 60 -5.56 3.64 3.14
N PRO A 61 -6.80 3.47 3.60
CA PRO A 61 -7.41 2.16 3.65
C PRO A 61 -7.63 1.59 2.24
N SER A 62 -7.59 0.26 2.11
CA SER A 62 -7.75 -0.43 0.83
C SER A 62 -8.80 -1.51 0.99
N LEU A 63 -9.72 -1.60 0.03
CA LEU A 63 -10.77 -2.62 0.01
C LEU A 63 -10.20 -4.05 0.09
N ALA A 64 -8.98 -4.27 -0.43
CA ALA A 64 -8.33 -5.58 -0.36
C ALA A 64 -8.14 -6.09 1.08
N TYR A 65 -8.09 -5.19 2.06
CA TYR A 65 -7.88 -5.51 3.46
C TYR A 65 -9.16 -5.31 4.30
N ASP A 66 -10.30 -4.99 3.70
CA ASP A 66 -11.59 -4.96 4.39
C ASP A 66 -12.04 -6.38 4.75
N ASP A 67 -12.38 -6.63 6.01
CA ASP A 67 -12.75 -7.98 6.46
C ASP A 67 -14.00 -8.50 5.71
N GLY A 68 -14.98 -7.64 5.43
CA GLY A 68 -16.17 -8.01 4.67
C GLY A 68 -15.85 -8.44 3.24
N PHE A 69 -14.95 -7.72 2.57
CA PHE A 69 -14.46 -8.11 1.25
C PHE A 69 -13.67 -9.43 1.28
N VAL A 70 -12.84 -9.66 2.31
CA VAL A 70 -12.12 -10.93 2.47
C VAL A 70 -13.11 -12.09 2.69
N TRP A 71 -14.11 -11.93 3.55
CA TRP A 71 -15.19 -12.91 3.73
C TRP A 71 -15.96 -13.19 2.44
N TYR A 72 -16.21 -12.16 1.62
CA TYR A 72 -16.81 -12.35 0.31
C TYR A 72 -15.95 -13.26 -0.59
N LEU A 73 -14.64 -13.01 -0.66
CA LEU A 73 -13.73 -13.86 -1.44
C LEU A 73 -13.71 -15.29 -0.92
N SER A 74 -13.64 -15.47 0.40
CA SER A 74 -13.70 -16.78 1.06
C SER A 74 -14.98 -17.55 0.70
N GLY A 75 -16.13 -16.88 0.78
CA GLY A 75 -17.45 -17.42 0.42
C GLY A 75 -17.49 -17.98 -0.99
N ARG A 76 -16.91 -17.23 -1.93
CA ARG A 76 -16.90 -17.63 -3.33
C ARG A 76 -15.90 -18.74 -3.64
N LEU A 77 -14.71 -18.69 -3.04
CA LEU A 77 -13.73 -19.78 -3.13
C LEU A 77 -14.22 -21.10 -2.52
N ALA A 78 -14.91 -21.03 -1.38
CA ALA A 78 -15.52 -22.20 -0.76
C ALA A 78 -16.59 -22.82 -1.66
N ALA A 79 -17.47 -21.98 -2.24
CA ALA A 79 -18.48 -22.44 -3.19
C ALA A 79 -17.87 -23.08 -4.44
N ASP A 80 -16.82 -22.48 -5.00
CA ASP A 80 -16.12 -23.01 -6.18
C ASP A 80 -15.47 -24.38 -5.88
N LEU A 81 -14.83 -24.52 -4.71
CA LEU A 81 -14.23 -25.79 -4.29
C LEU A 81 -15.28 -26.88 -4.08
N ILE A 82 -16.42 -26.56 -3.44
CA ILE A 82 -17.54 -27.50 -3.28
C ILE A 82 -18.10 -27.90 -4.64
N GLY A 83 -18.29 -26.95 -5.55
CA GLY A 83 -18.77 -27.22 -6.91
C GLY A 83 -17.81 -28.13 -7.69
N PHE A 84 -16.50 -27.90 -7.55
CA PHE A 84 -15.46 -28.76 -8.11
C PHE A 84 -15.51 -30.17 -7.53
N GLN A 85 -15.63 -30.31 -6.20
CA GLN A 85 -15.72 -31.61 -5.53
C GLN A 85 -17.01 -32.37 -5.93
N ALA A 86 -18.14 -31.68 -6.02
CA ALA A 86 -19.40 -32.29 -6.45
C ALA A 86 -19.32 -32.81 -7.89
N THR A 87 -18.71 -32.02 -8.79
CA THR A 87 -18.46 -32.43 -10.18
C THR A 87 -17.55 -33.65 -10.23
N ALA A 88 -16.49 -33.68 -9.41
CA ALA A 88 -15.55 -34.79 -9.35
C ALA A 88 -16.15 -36.07 -8.74
N ARG A 89 -17.09 -35.95 -7.78
CA ARG A 89 -17.76 -37.08 -7.11
C ARG A 89 -18.93 -37.66 -7.90
N ALA A 90 -19.42 -36.96 -8.93
CA ALA A 90 -20.58 -37.34 -9.74
C ALA A 90 -21.86 -37.67 -8.92
N GLN A 91 -21.94 -37.19 -7.67
CA GLN A 91 -23.09 -37.35 -6.79
C GLN A 91 -23.39 -36.05 -6.02
N PRO A 92 -24.66 -35.64 -5.91
CA PRO A 92 -25.04 -34.50 -5.07
C PRO A 92 -24.78 -34.83 -3.59
N GLN A 93 -24.14 -33.90 -2.87
CA GLN A 93 -24.04 -34.00 -1.41
C GLN A 93 -25.36 -33.57 -0.75
N PRO A 94 -25.72 -34.12 0.42
CA PRO A 94 -26.88 -33.67 1.19
C PRO A 94 -26.76 -32.18 1.54
N GLU A 95 -27.84 -31.40 1.40
CA GLU A 95 -27.81 -29.94 1.59
C GLU A 95 -27.27 -29.50 2.97
N GLY A 96 -27.61 -30.25 4.03
CA GLY A 96 -27.12 -29.98 5.38
C GLY A 96 -25.61 -30.17 5.52
N GLU A 97 -25.03 -31.16 4.85
CA GLU A 97 -23.59 -31.40 4.84
C GLU A 97 -22.85 -30.33 4.03
N VAL A 98 -23.45 -29.90 2.92
CA VAL A 98 -22.91 -28.81 2.09
C VAL A 98 -22.84 -27.50 2.86
N ALA A 99 -23.86 -27.17 3.65
CA ALA A 99 -23.88 -25.93 4.43
C ALA A 99 -22.78 -25.90 5.50
N VAL A 100 -22.59 -27.00 6.23
CA VAL A 100 -21.53 -27.12 7.24
C VAL A 100 -20.15 -27.10 6.58
N GLN A 101 -19.95 -27.91 5.53
CA GLN A 101 -18.72 -27.93 4.75
C GLN A 101 -18.37 -26.52 4.23
N ARG A 102 -19.36 -25.79 3.74
CA ARG A 102 -19.18 -24.42 3.25
C ARG A 102 -18.68 -23.50 4.35
N ALA A 103 -19.33 -23.46 5.51
CA ALA A 103 -18.92 -22.61 6.62
C ALA A 103 -17.46 -22.88 7.05
N ASP A 104 -17.09 -24.16 7.16
CA ASP A 104 -15.72 -24.55 7.54
C ASP A 104 -14.68 -24.15 6.48
N LEU A 105 -15.01 -24.33 5.20
CA LEU A 105 -14.13 -23.92 4.10
C LEU A 105 -14.02 -22.40 3.99
N GLU A 106 -15.09 -21.65 4.27
CA GLU A 106 -15.06 -20.18 4.31
C GLU A 106 -14.09 -19.68 5.37
N VAL A 107 -14.13 -20.26 6.58
CA VAL A 107 -13.18 -19.94 7.66
C VAL A 107 -11.74 -20.26 7.23
N LEU A 108 -11.51 -21.41 6.61
CA LEU A 108 -10.19 -21.79 6.12
C LEU A 108 -9.67 -20.84 5.05
N TYR A 109 -10.47 -20.55 4.03
CA TYR A 109 -10.07 -19.61 2.98
C TYR A 109 -9.79 -18.22 3.53
N HIS A 110 -10.60 -17.74 4.47
CA HIS A 110 -10.37 -16.44 5.12
C HIS A 110 -9.00 -16.38 5.75
N ARG A 111 -8.64 -17.40 6.55
CA ARG A 111 -7.32 -17.49 7.19
C ARG A 111 -6.18 -17.51 6.19
N TYR A 112 -6.33 -18.28 5.11
CA TYR A 112 -5.32 -18.36 4.07
C TYR A 112 -5.20 -17.05 3.27
N LEU A 113 -6.30 -16.33 3.06
CA LEU A 113 -6.30 -15.02 2.40
C LEU A 113 -5.56 -13.98 3.24
N ILE A 114 -5.78 -13.93 4.56
CA ILE A 114 -5.14 -12.95 5.44
C ILE A 114 -3.71 -13.33 5.86
N ASP A 115 -3.24 -14.53 5.51
CA ASP A 115 -1.87 -14.97 5.77
C ASP A 115 -0.86 -14.07 5.06
N CYS A 116 0.36 -13.99 5.60
CA CYS A 116 1.43 -13.19 5.02
C CYS A 116 1.84 -13.61 3.60
N LYS A 117 1.48 -14.82 3.17
CA LYS A 117 1.64 -15.32 1.79
C LYS A 117 0.34 -15.27 0.98
N GLY A 118 -0.71 -14.66 1.53
CA GLY A 118 -2.00 -14.46 0.87
C GLY A 118 -1.93 -13.45 -0.28
N PRO A 119 -2.99 -13.35 -1.09
CA PRO A 119 -2.99 -12.55 -2.30
C PRO A 119 -3.33 -11.07 -2.04
N LEU A 120 -3.71 -10.69 -0.81
CA LEU A 120 -4.20 -9.34 -0.51
C LEU A 120 -3.24 -8.22 -0.89
N PRO A 121 -1.91 -8.35 -0.74
CA PRO A 121 -0.98 -7.30 -1.19
C PRO A 121 -0.98 -7.10 -2.71
N GLU A 122 -1.22 -8.13 -3.51
CA GLU A 122 -1.36 -8.01 -4.97
C GLU A 122 -2.74 -7.42 -5.31
N LEU A 123 -3.79 -7.85 -4.61
CA LEU A 123 -5.13 -7.27 -4.74
C LEU A 123 -5.17 -5.79 -4.38
N ALA A 124 -4.45 -5.35 -3.35
CA ALA A 124 -4.38 -3.96 -2.94
C ALA A 124 -3.80 -3.07 -4.02
N LYS A 125 -2.83 -3.57 -4.81
CA LYS A 125 -2.23 -2.82 -5.92
C LYS A 125 -3.22 -2.59 -7.06
N VAL A 126 -4.05 -3.58 -7.37
CA VAL A 126 -5.07 -3.43 -8.42
C VAL A 126 -6.27 -2.66 -7.91
N LEU A 127 -6.78 -2.97 -6.73
CA LEU A 127 -7.98 -2.34 -6.18
C LEU A 127 -7.76 -0.85 -5.84
N GLY A 128 -6.54 -0.47 -5.50
CA GLY A 128 -6.18 0.91 -5.22
C GLY A 128 -6.78 1.43 -3.91
N VAL A 129 -6.31 2.62 -3.51
CA VAL A 129 -6.52 3.17 -2.16
C VAL A 129 -7.80 4.00 -2.01
N SER A 130 -8.62 4.09 -3.06
CA SER A 130 -9.79 4.99 -3.12
C SER A 130 -11.14 4.28 -2.94
N GLU A 131 -11.16 2.95 -2.96
CA GLU A 131 -12.43 2.20 -3.00
C GLU A 131 -13.06 2.04 -1.61
N LEU A 132 -12.27 2.01 -0.51
CA LEU A 132 -12.85 1.88 0.83
C LEU A 132 -13.68 3.11 1.23
N GLU A 133 -13.28 4.32 0.82
CA GLU A 133 -14.07 5.54 1.06
C GLU A 133 -15.46 5.49 0.39
N LYS A 134 -15.62 4.66 -0.65
CA LYS A 134 -16.89 4.46 -1.35
C LYS A 134 -17.67 3.25 -0.83
N SER A 135 -17.03 2.37 -0.05
CA SER A 135 -17.49 1.00 0.13
C SER A 135 -17.76 0.55 1.57
N ALA A 136 -18.10 1.47 2.48
CA ALA A 136 -18.36 1.14 3.89
C ALA A 136 -19.63 0.29 4.15
N THR A 137 -20.28 -0.27 3.11
CA THR A 137 -21.53 -1.05 3.25
C THR A 137 -21.45 -2.40 2.53
N PRO A 138 -22.14 -3.45 3.00
CA PRO A 138 -22.05 -4.76 2.36
C PRO A 138 -22.42 -4.84 0.87
N MET A 139 -23.31 -3.96 0.40
CA MET A 139 -23.66 -3.88 -1.02
C MET A 139 -22.50 -3.40 -1.91
N SER A 140 -21.55 -2.68 -1.34
CA SER A 140 -20.49 -2.03 -2.10
C SER A 140 -19.29 -2.94 -2.40
N TYR A 141 -18.95 -3.91 -1.54
CA TYR A 141 -17.91 -4.90 -1.87
C TYR A 141 -18.35 -5.79 -3.03
N LEU A 142 -19.64 -6.18 -3.10
CA LEU A 142 -20.19 -6.94 -4.23
C LEU A 142 -20.17 -6.13 -5.52
N ALA A 143 -20.51 -4.84 -5.45
CA ALA A 143 -20.47 -3.94 -6.59
C ALA A 143 -19.04 -3.74 -7.13
N VAL A 144 -18.06 -3.58 -6.25
CA VAL A 144 -16.65 -3.48 -6.66
C VAL A 144 -16.14 -4.82 -7.20
N ALA A 145 -16.44 -5.93 -6.53
CA ALA A 145 -16.05 -7.26 -6.99
C ALA A 145 -16.64 -7.59 -8.38
N GLY A 146 -17.91 -7.26 -8.60
CA GLY A 146 -18.58 -7.47 -9.89
C GLY A 146 -18.04 -6.56 -10.99
N SER A 147 -17.80 -5.28 -10.71
CA SER A 147 -17.27 -4.34 -11.71
C SER A 147 -15.80 -4.59 -12.08
N ARG A 148 -15.03 -5.24 -11.19
CA ARG A 148 -13.59 -5.49 -11.37
C ARG A 148 -13.22 -6.97 -11.36
N GLU A 149 -14.19 -7.82 -11.70
CA GLU A 149 -14.05 -9.28 -11.66
C GLU A 149 -12.84 -9.76 -12.47
N TYR A 150 -12.63 -9.17 -13.64
CA TYR A 150 -11.53 -9.46 -14.56
C TYR A 150 -10.14 -9.13 -13.99
N GLU A 151 -10.05 -8.26 -13.00
CA GLU A 151 -8.78 -7.89 -12.34
C GLU A 151 -8.55 -8.72 -11.07
N ILE A 152 -9.61 -9.00 -10.32
CA ILE A 152 -9.53 -9.71 -9.03
C ILE A 152 -9.29 -11.21 -9.23
N TRP A 153 -10.13 -11.88 -10.04
CA TRP A 153 -10.15 -13.34 -10.08
C TRP A 153 -8.94 -14.00 -10.71
N PRO A 154 -8.19 -13.41 -11.65
CA PRO A 154 -6.92 -13.99 -12.09
C PRO A 154 -5.90 -14.09 -10.96
N ILE A 155 -5.83 -13.10 -10.07
CA ILE A 155 -4.92 -13.08 -8.93
C ILE A 155 -5.36 -14.14 -7.91
N VAL A 156 -6.64 -14.10 -7.53
CA VAL A 156 -7.21 -15.02 -6.54
C VAL A 156 -7.11 -16.48 -7.00
N ARG A 157 -7.41 -16.78 -8.27
CA ARG A 157 -7.32 -18.13 -8.81
C ARG A 157 -5.88 -18.64 -8.86
N ARG A 158 -4.95 -17.83 -9.37
CA ARG A 158 -3.53 -18.20 -9.40
C ARG A 158 -3.01 -18.52 -7.99
N TRP A 159 -3.39 -17.71 -7.01
CA TRP A 159 -3.05 -17.97 -5.62
C TRP A 159 -3.72 -19.25 -5.09
N ASN A 160 -5.02 -19.44 -5.36
CA ASN A 160 -5.77 -20.61 -4.94
C ASN A 160 -5.13 -21.91 -5.44
N ASP A 161 -4.67 -21.94 -6.69
CA ASP A 161 -3.99 -23.10 -7.28
C ASP A 161 -2.73 -23.52 -6.48
N THR A 162 -2.11 -22.59 -5.74
CA THR A 162 -0.94 -22.88 -4.89
C THR A 162 -1.29 -23.43 -3.51
N VAL A 163 -2.49 -23.14 -2.99
CA VAL A 163 -2.88 -23.48 -1.61
C VAL A 163 -3.99 -24.54 -1.52
N MET A 164 -4.74 -24.76 -2.60
CA MET A 164 -5.97 -25.56 -2.60
C MET A 164 -5.75 -26.98 -2.06
N LEU A 165 -4.68 -27.67 -2.48
CA LEU A 165 -4.42 -29.03 -2.00
C LEU A 165 -4.10 -29.06 -0.51
N THR A 166 -3.31 -28.11 -0.02
CA THR A 166 -3.00 -27.96 1.41
C THR A 166 -4.24 -27.62 2.22
N LEU A 167 -5.12 -26.78 1.67
CA LEU A 167 -6.38 -26.40 2.31
C LEU A 167 -7.33 -27.60 2.42
N VAL A 168 -7.46 -28.41 1.37
CA VAL A 168 -8.26 -29.64 1.39
C VAL A 168 -7.72 -30.64 2.42
N ASP A 169 -6.41 -30.81 2.50
CA ASP A 169 -5.77 -31.66 3.53
C ASP A 169 -6.00 -31.11 4.95
N THR A 170 -5.91 -29.78 5.13
CA THR A 170 -6.20 -29.12 6.42
C THR A 170 -7.65 -29.33 6.85
N TYR A 171 -8.59 -29.20 5.90
CA TYR A 171 -10.01 -29.46 6.12
C TYR A 171 -10.26 -30.91 6.54
N ALA A 172 -9.69 -31.88 5.80
CA ALA A 172 -9.84 -33.30 6.09
C ALA A 172 -9.29 -33.69 7.48
N LYS A 173 -8.30 -32.95 7.99
CA LYS A 173 -7.71 -33.15 9.32
C LYS A 173 -8.51 -32.53 10.46
N GLY A 174 -9.56 -31.76 10.18
CA GLY A 174 -10.32 -31.08 11.23
C GLY A 174 -9.69 -29.78 11.74
N ASN A 175 -8.66 -29.25 11.08
CA ASN A 175 -7.79 -28.19 11.60
C ASN A 175 -8.22 -26.77 11.19
N TYR A 176 -9.54 -26.54 11.08
CA TYR A 176 -10.11 -25.27 10.63
C TYR A 176 -10.04 -24.15 11.68
N GLY A 177 -10.00 -24.48 12.98
CA GLY A 177 -10.00 -23.50 14.08
C GLY A 177 -8.63 -22.99 14.56
N ILE A 178 -7.53 -23.46 13.96
CA ILE A 178 -6.18 -22.96 14.29
C ILE A 178 -6.08 -21.48 13.81
N LEU A 179 -5.09 -20.68 14.19
CA LEU A 179 -4.85 -19.36 13.55
C LEU A 179 -3.67 -19.49 12.58
N PRO A 180 -3.58 -18.70 11.50
CA PRO A 180 -2.38 -18.70 10.67
C PRO A 180 -1.18 -18.21 11.52
N ASP A 181 0.01 -18.76 11.27
CA ASP A 181 1.24 -18.38 11.98
C ASP A 181 1.59 -16.90 11.78
N CYS A 182 1.14 -16.33 10.65
CA CYS A 182 1.37 -14.95 10.27
C CYS A 182 0.07 -14.36 9.72
N VAL A 183 -0.27 -13.13 10.12
CA VAL A 183 -1.38 -12.37 9.52
C VAL A 183 -0.79 -11.06 9.00
N LEU A 184 -1.23 -10.64 7.82
CA LEU A 184 -0.82 -9.39 7.18
C LEU A 184 -1.05 -8.19 8.12
N GLU A 185 -0.01 -7.37 8.25
CA GLU A 185 -0.02 -6.25 9.19
C GLU A 185 -1.01 -5.16 8.75
N GLU A 186 -1.11 -4.90 7.45
CA GLU A 186 -2.09 -3.97 6.87
C GLU A 186 -3.53 -4.41 7.15
N PHE A 187 -3.78 -5.72 7.09
CA PHE A 187 -5.09 -6.29 7.44
C PHE A 187 -5.40 -6.09 8.93
N ARG A 188 -4.45 -6.37 9.83
CA ARG A 188 -4.64 -6.15 11.28
C ARG A 188 -4.90 -4.69 11.62
N ARG A 189 -4.21 -3.76 10.95
CA ARG A 189 -4.39 -2.32 11.20
C ARG A 189 -5.78 -1.82 10.82
N GLN A 190 -6.35 -2.35 9.74
CA GLN A 190 -7.70 -1.96 9.30
C GLN A 190 -8.81 -2.69 10.07
N ASN A 191 -8.51 -3.87 10.63
CA ASN A 191 -9.45 -4.69 11.37
C ASN A 191 -8.94 -4.92 12.81
N PRO A 192 -8.86 -3.87 13.63
CA PRO A 192 -8.39 -4.01 15.01
C PRO A 192 -9.33 -4.94 15.77
N LEU A 193 -8.78 -5.96 16.42
CA LEU A 193 -9.54 -6.81 17.32
C LEU A 193 -10.11 -5.92 18.43
N VAL A 194 -11.44 -5.92 18.57
CA VAL A 194 -12.09 -5.26 19.71
C VAL A 194 -11.70 -6.05 20.95
N VAL A 195 -10.68 -5.59 21.67
CA VAL A 195 -10.40 -6.09 23.01
C VAL A 195 -11.51 -5.56 23.91
N PRO A 196 -12.33 -6.42 24.53
CA PRO A 196 -13.33 -5.95 25.49
C PRO A 196 -12.61 -5.17 26.58
N SER A 197 -12.93 -3.89 26.72
CA SER A 197 -12.43 -3.09 27.83
C SER A 197 -12.97 -3.71 29.11
N THR A 198 -12.14 -4.45 29.84
CA THR A 198 -12.43 -4.84 31.23
C THR A 198 -12.47 -3.56 32.06
N ARG A 199 -13.67 -3.01 32.23
CA ARG A 199 -14.00 -2.03 33.27
C ARG A 199 -14.84 -2.71 34.34
#